data_AF-M1J625-F1
#
_entry.id   AF-M1J625-F1
#
_cell.length_a   1.000
_cell.length_b   1.000
_cell.length_c   1.000
_cell.angle_alpha   90.00
_cell.angle_beta   90.00
_cell.angle_gamma   90.00
#
_symmetry.space_group_name_H-M   'P 1'
#
loop_
_entity.id
_entity.type
_entity.pdbx_description
1 polymer ?
#
loop_
_entity_poly.entity_id
_entity_poly.type
_entity_poly.pdbx_seq_one_letter_code
_entity_poly.pdbx_strand_id
1 'polypeptide(L)'
;MIKVAIAGLGNVASMLIQGIEYYKQRGENYYEGLITPVIGKYKITDIEVVAAFDISKNKVGKDITEAIFEKPNITPKIVNMEKKGVKVSPGPVLDGVAPHMIDVFNPVDDAKIENVIQELKDSKTEILINLLPVGSERASRTYARAALEANVAFINAIPVFIASDPKKEFPTLFQKKNLPLAGDDIKGQVGATILHRTLTSLFRLRGVKVEETYQLNVGGNTDFLNMKTEERLYTKRISKTKAVTSTLENDYLEREGRIRIGPSDYIPFLGNTKVAYIYTKGSGFAGMPVKVEAMLEVDDKSNAAAVLVDAIRGVKVALDRGIGGPLVELSAFYFKHPPIQAKDDEEAYRWFRKFIEM
;
A
#
# COMPACT_ATOMS: atom_id res chain seq x y z
N MET A 1 -16.49 5.74 14.54
CA MET A 1 -15.33 4.85 14.75
C MET A 1 -15.29 3.76 13.69
N ILE A 2 -14.07 3.42 13.25
CA ILE A 2 -13.72 2.43 12.23
C ILE A 2 -12.76 1.44 12.87
N LYS A 3 -13.18 0.19 13.05
CA LYS A 3 -12.36 -0.83 13.71
C LYS A 3 -11.50 -1.57 12.71
N VAL A 4 -10.19 -1.37 12.78
CA VAL A 4 -9.24 -1.98 11.84
C VAL A 4 -8.33 -2.98 12.53
N ALA A 5 -8.02 -4.06 11.80
CA ALA A 5 -6.93 -4.97 12.13
C ALA A 5 -5.77 -4.81 11.14
N ILE A 6 -4.55 -5.06 11.58
CA ILE A 6 -3.34 -4.95 10.75
C ILE A 6 -2.60 -6.28 10.71
N ALA A 7 -2.34 -6.81 9.52
CA ALA A 7 -1.43 -7.94 9.30
C ALA A 7 -0.06 -7.41 8.83
N GLY A 8 0.95 -7.52 9.71
CA GLY A 8 2.31 -7.02 9.50
C GLY A 8 2.51 -5.63 10.12
N LEU A 9 3.15 -5.58 11.30
CA LEU A 9 3.46 -4.33 12.02
C LEU A 9 4.81 -3.74 11.60
N GLY A 10 5.03 -3.61 10.29
CA GLY A 10 6.23 -2.99 9.73
C GLY A 10 6.27 -1.46 9.85
N ASN A 11 7.21 -0.83 9.15
CA ASN A 11 7.36 0.63 9.15
C ASN A 11 6.09 1.40 8.70
N VAL A 12 5.34 0.87 7.71
CA VAL A 12 4.07 1.50 7.29
C VAL A 12 3.03 1.47 8.41
N ALA A 13 2.91 0.33 9.11
CA ALA A 13 1.99 0.19 10.23
C ALA A 13 2.38 1.11 11.40
N SER A 14 3.68 1.22 11.69
CA SER A 14 4.20 2.16 12.68
C SER A 14 3.77 3.58 12.35
N MET A 15 3.98 4.03 11.12
CA MET A 15 3.60 5.39 10.73
C MET A 15 2.08 5.60 10.66
N LEU A 16 1.30 4.59 10.27
CA LEU A 16 -0.16 4.63 10.31
C LEU A 16 -0.68 4.83 11.74
N ILE A 17 -0.22 4.00 12.69
CA ILE A 17 -0.66 4.04 14.09
C ILE A 17 -0.24 5.36 14.75
N GLN A 18 1.01 5.78 14.53
CA GLN A 18 1.49 7.07 15.00
C GLN A 18 0.72 8.24 14.38
N GLY A 19 0.43 8.18 13.07
CA GLY A 19 -0.35 9.21 12.39
C GLY A 19 -1.73 9.37 13.00
N ILE A 20 -2.48 8.28 13.17
CA ILE A 20 -3.81 8.32 13.80
C ILE A 20 -3.76 9.00 15.17
N GLU A 21 -2.78 8.65 16.01
CA GLU A 21 -2.61 9.23 17.35
C GLU A 21 -2.16 10.70 17.29
N TYR A 22 -1.26 11.05 16.36
CA TYR A 22 -0.80 12.41 16.13
C TYR A 22 -1.97 13.35 15.81
N TYR A 23 -2.86 12.96 14.89
CA TYR A 23 -4.03 13.78 14.56
C TYR A 23 -5.05 13.85 15.70
N LYS A 24 -5.19 12.79 16.53
CA LYS A 24 -6.03 12.84 17.75
C LYS A 24 -5.54 13.90 18.74
N GLN A 25 -4.22 14.00 18.95
CA GLN A 25 -3.64 14.96 19.90
C GLN A 25 -3.65 16.42 19.39
N ARG A 26 -3.74 16.63 18.07
CA ARG A 26 -3.84 17.98 17.48
C ARG A 26 -5.27 18.53 17.43
N GLY A 27 -6.27 17.69 17.73
CA GLY A 27 -7.67 18.07 17.75
C GLY A 27 -8.36 17.96 16.38
N GLU A 28 -9.68 18.15 16.39
CA GLU A 28 -10.55 17.76 15.29
C GLU A 28 -10.46 18.61 14.02
N ASN A 29 -9.77 19.76 14.05
CA ASN A 29 -9.67 20.69 12.92
C ASN A 29 -8.28 20.70 12.28
N TYR A 30 -7.37 19.82 12.71
CA TYR A 30 -6.04 19.71 12.14
C TYR A 30 -6.03 18.67 11.01
N TYR A 31 -5.77 19.13 9.78
CA TYR A 31 -5.84 18.28 8.57
C TYR A 31 -4.61 18.42 7.66
N GLU A 32 -3.58 19.14 8.10
CA GLU A 32 -2.37 19.35 7.32
C GLU A 32 -1.74 18.01 6.95
N GLY A 33 -1.34 17.85 5.68
CA GLY A 33 -0.75 16.61 5.18
C GLY A 33 -1.75 15.48 4.88
N LEU A 34 -3.06 15.64 5.11
CA LEU A 34 -4.06 14.69 4.62
C LEU A 34 -4.45 15.00 3.17
N ILE A 35 -4.66 13.96 2.36
CA ILE A 35 -5.15 14.12 0.98
C ILE A 35 -6.62 14.55 1.03
N THR A 36 -7.45 13.79 1.74
CA THR A 36 -8.87 14.10 1.95
C THR A 36 -9.16 14.19 3.44
N PRO A 37 -9.36 15.42 3.98
CA PRO A 37 -9.61 15.64 5.42
C PRO A 37 -10.74 14.78 6.00
N VAL A 38 -11.86 14.68 5.27
CA VAL A 38 -13.05 13.93 5.66
C VAL A 38 -13.55 13.11 4.46
N ILE A 39 -13.80 11.81 4.67
CA ILE A 39 -14.33 10.90 3.64
C ILE A 39 -15.68 10.36 4.13
N GLY A 40 -16.76 10.71 3.41
CA GLY A 40 -18.11 10.51 3.92
C GLY A 40 -18.30 11.30 5.22
N LYS A 41 -18.59 10.60 6.32
CA LYS A 41 -18.68 11.17 7.67
C LYS A 41 -17.43 10.96 8.53
N TYR A 42 -16.38 10.32 7.98
CA TYR A 42 -15.26 9.81 8.76
C TYR A 42 -14.04 10.72 8.68
N LYS A 43 -13.53 11.10 9.86
CA LYS A 43 -12.24 11.76 10.06
C LYS A 43 -11.15 10.70 10.29
N ILE A 44 -9.88 11.08 10.17
CA ILE A 44 -8.76 10.19 10.54
C ILE A 44 -8.83 9.74 12.01
N THR A 45 -9.35 10.60 12.88
CA THR A 45 -9.52 10.33 14.32
C THR A 45 -10.57 9.27 14.61
N ASP A 46 -11.44 8.94 13.65
CA ASP A 46 -12.39 7.83 13.78
C ASP A 46 -11.74 6.45 13.65
N ILE A 47 -10.49 6.36 13.20
CA ILE A 47 -9.81 5.07 13.03
C ILE A 47 -9.32 4.56 14.39
N GLU A 48 -9.61 3.29 14.67
CA GLU A 48 -9.18 2.58 15.86
C GLU A 48 -8.58 1.22 15.46
N VAL A 49 -7.34 0.98 15.86
CA VAL A 49 -6.71 -0.34 15.67
C VAL A 49 -7.13 -1.24 16.82
N VAL A 50 -7.85 -2.32 16.51
CA VAL A 50 -8.46 -3.22 17.51
C VAL A 50 -7.79 -4.59 17.56
N ALA A 51 -7.03 -4.96 16.54
CA ALA A 51 -6.25 -6.18 16.49
C ALA A 51 -5.01 -5.98 15.62
N ALA A 52 -3.94 -6.72 15.90
CA ALA A 52 -2.74 -6.71 15.06
C ALA A 52 -2.07 -8.07 15.05
N PHE A 53 -1.51 -8.43 13.90
CA PHE A 53 -0.80 -9.69 13.69
C PHE A 53 0.62 -9.40 13.21
N ASP A 54 1.59 -10.09 13.81
CA ASP A 54 2.97 -10.10 13.33
C ASP A 54 3.56 -11.49 13.56
N ILE A 55 4.72 -11.73 12.96
CA ILE A 55 5.46 -12.99 13.07
C ILE A 55 6.71 -12.81 13.93
N SER A 56 7.17 -11.58 14.16
CA SER A 56 8.41 -11.34 14.88
C SER A 56 8.27 -11.62 16.38
N LYS A 57 9.19 -12.41 16.92
CA LYS A 57 9.37 -12.63 18.38
C LYS A 57 9.53 -11.33 19.15
N ASN A 58 10.04 -10.27 18.52
CA ASN A 58 10.23 -8.99 19.16
C ASN A 58 8.91 -8.22 19.36
N LYS A 59 7.86 -8.57 18.61
CA LYS A 59 6.59 -7.83 18.54
C LYS A 59 5.44 -8.60 19.16
N VAL A 60 5.34 -9.91 18.88
CA VAL A 60 4.26 -10.76 19.37
C VAL A 60 4.16 -10.69 20.90
N GLY A 61 2.95 -10.51 21.42
CA GLY A 61 2.64 -10.40 22.85
C GLY A 61 2.76 -9.00 23.45
N LYS A 62 3.43 -8.05 22.78
CA LYS A 62 3.54 -6.65 23.22
C LYS A 62 2.28 -5.86 22.85
N ASP A 63 2.06 -4.73 23.52
CA ASP A 63 1.07 -3.75 23.08
C ASP A 63 1.50 -3.17 21.73
N ILE A 64 0.54 -2.89 20.82
CA ILE A 64 0.83 -2.24 19.53
C ILE A 64 1.63 -0.94 19.70
N THR A 65 1.45 -0.21 20.79
CA THR A 65 2.16 1.06 21.05
C THR A 65 3.64 0.88 21.35
N GLU A 66 4.03 -0.31 21.78
CA GLU A 66 5.42 -0.71 22.02
C GLU A 66 5.98 -1.41 20.77
N ALA A 67 5.22 -2.37 20.21
CA ALA A 67 5.64 -3.21 19.10
C ALA A 67 5.99 -2.44 17.81
N ILE A 68 5.34 -1.31 17.54
CA ILE A 68 5.63 -0.50 16.35
C ILE A 68 7.01 0.15 16.34
N PHE A 69 7.67 0.24 17.50
CA PHE A 69 9.03 0.76 17.65
C PHE A 69 10.10 -0.35 17.74
N GLU A 70 9.67 -1.61 17.75
CA GLU A 70 10.59 -2.74 17.80
C GLU A 70 11.32 -2.95 16.47
N LYS A 71 12.60 -3.32 16.57
CA LYS A 71 13.39 -3.67 15.40
C LYS A 71 12.72 -4.81 14.61
N PRO A 72 12.80 -4.77 13.26
CA PRO A 72 13.63 -3.88 12.45
C PRO A 72 12.91 -2.59 11.99
N ASN A 73 11.84 -2.16 12.67
CA ASN A 73 11.26 -0.86 12.38
C ASN A 73 12.26 0.26 12.72
N ILE A 74 12.29 1.29 11.89
CA ILE A 74 13.16 2.47 11.96
C ILE A 74 12.39 3.77 11.71
N THR A 75 11.07 3.69 11.78
CA THR A 75 10.19 4.85 11.55
C THR A 75 10.40 5.87 12.68
N PRO A 76 10.60 7.16 12.38
CA PRO A 76 10.75 8.20 13.40
C PRO A 76 9.56 8.23 14.37
N LYS A 77 9.83 8.53 15.64
CA LYS A 77 8.77 8.76 16.63
C LYS A 77 8.23 10.18 16.46
N ILE A 78 6.97 10.32 16.03
CA ILE A 78 6.33 11.63 15.77
C ILE A 78 5.32 12.05 16.84
N VAL A 79 4.92 11.11 17.71
CA VAL A 79 3.93 11.33 18.75
C VAL A 79 4.21 10.42 19.95
N ASN A 80 3.77 10.83 21.13
CA ASN A 80 3.76 9.94 22.30
C ASN A 80 2.55 9.02 22.25
N MET A 81 2.80 7.71 22.43
CA MET A 81 1.77 6.68 22.39
C MET A 81 1.38 6.26 23.81
N GLU A 82 0.13 6.50 24.19
CA GLU A 82 -0.46 5.91 25.38
C GLU A 82 -0.91 4.48 25.09
N LYS A 83 -0.69 3.56 26.05
CA LYS A 83 -1.06 2.14 25.91
C LYS A 83 -2.51 1.98 25.48
N LYS A 84 -2.73 1.18 24.44
CA LYS A 84 -4.08 0.94 23.89
C LYS A 84 -4.71 -0.37 24.38
N GLY A 85 -3.93 -1.25 25.00
CA GLY A 85 -4.38 -2.57 25.47
C GLY A 85 -4.51 -3.62 24.36
N VAL A 86 -4.14 -3.28 23.12
CA VAL A 86 -4.21 -4.18 21.97
C VAL A 86 -2.88 -4.90 21.85
N LYS A 87 -2.87 -6.20 22.12
CA LYS A 87 -1.67 -7.04 22.00
C LYS A 87 -1.48 -7.51 20.57
N VAL A 88 -0.21 -7.66 20.17
CA VAL A 88 0.13 -8.26 18.88
C VAL A 88 -0.03 -9.78 18.97
N SER A 89 -0.96 -10.31 18.18
CA SER A 89 -1.20 -11.76 18.06
C SER A 89 -0.23 -12.38 17.04
N PRO A 90 0.16 -13.65 17.22
CA PRO A 90 0.99 -14.34 16.25
C PRO A 90 0.20 -14.59 14.96
N GLY A 91 0.80 -14.25 13.82
CA GLY A 91 0.24 -14.51 12.49
C GLY A 91 0.90 -15.70 11.77
N PRO A 92 0.25 -16.25 10.73
CA PRO A 92 0.87 -17.29 9.90
C PRO A 92 2.10 -16.74 9.15
N VAL A 93 3.21 -17.47 9.21
CA VAL A 93 4.50 -17.14 8.58
C VAL A 93 4.44 -17.39 7.07
N LEU A 94 4.14 -18.63 6.66
CA LEU A 94 4.05 -19.07 5.25
C LEU A 94 5.23 -18.55 4.40
N ASP A 95 4.96 -17.88 3.27
CA ASP A 95 5.96 -17.25 2.40
C ASP A 95 6.23 -15.77 2.76
N GLY A 96 5.73 -15.34 3.93
CA GLY A 96 5.91 -14.00 4.50
C GLY A 96 7.37 -13.63 4.79
N VAL A 97 8.23 -14.63 5.00
CA VAL A 97 9.64 -14.46 5.34
C VAL A 97 10.52 -15.09 4.26
N ALA A 98 11.35 -14.26 3.61
CA ALA A 98 12.36 -14.77 2.68
C ALA A 98 13.46 -15.51 3.45
N PRO A 99 14.14 -16.50 2.85
CA PRO A 99 15.28 -17.18 3.49
C PRO A 99 16.33 -16.20 4.03
N HIS A 100 16.67 -15.15 3.28
CA HIS A 100 17.65 -14.13 3.68
C HIS A 100 17.11 -13.11 4.70
N MET A 101 15.82 -13.18 5.05
CA MET A 101 15.16 -12.27 6.00
C MET A 101 14.85 -12.94 7.34
N ILE A 102 15.13 -14.24 7.51
CA ILE A 102 14.83 -15.00 8.74
C ILE A 102 15.45 -14.34 9.96
N ASP A 103 16.74 -14.01 9.92
CA ASP A 103 17.43 -13.40 11.05
C ASP A 103 16.94 -11.97 11.32
N VAL A 104 16.52 -11.26 10.28
CA VAL A 104 16.04 -9.87 10.36
C VAL A 104 14.63 -9.80 10.96
N PHE A 105 13.75 -10.72 10.57
CA PHE A 105 12.36 -10.75 11.04
C PHE A 105 12.17 -11.58 12.31
N ASN A 106 13.05 -12.55 12.57
CA ASN A 106 13.07 -13.40 13.76
C ASN A 106 11.69 -14.02 14.08
N PRO A 107 11.16 -14.88 13.21
CA PRO A 107 9.80 -15.41 13.32
C PRO A 107 9.57 -16.28 14.57
N VAL A 108 8.36 -16.23 15.14
CA VAL A 108 7.79 -17.25 16.04
C VAL A 108 7.33 -18.47 15.23
N ASP A 109 6.92 -19.54 15.94
CA ASP A 109 6.29 -20.70 15.31
C ASP A 109 4.99 -20.33 14.58
N ASP A 110 4.68 -21.08 13.52
CA ASP A 110 3.62 -20.75 12.59
C ASP A 110 2.23 -20.76 13.27
N ALA A 111 1.54 -19.63 13.24
CA ALA A 111 0.20 -19.51 13.80
C ALA A 111 -0.85 -20.06 12.83
N LYS A 112 -1.87 -20.69 13.39
CA LYS A 112 -3.00 -21.23 12.64
C LYS A 112 -3.94 -20.12 12.15
N ILE A 113 -4.50 -20.26 10.96
CA ILE A 113 -5.46 -19.30 10.38
C ILE A 113 -6.71 -19.14 11.26
N GLU A 114 -7.13 -20.21 11.95
CA GLU A 114 -8.28 -20.21 12.84
C GLU A 114 -8.13 -19.19 13.98
N ASN A 115 -6.90 -19.00 14.48
CA ASN A 115 -6.62 -18.01 15.51
C ASN A 115 -6.81 -16.57 14.98
N VAL A 116 -6.40 -16.32 13.73
CA VAL A 116 -6.60 -15.02 13.07
C VAL A 116 -8.10 -14.76 12.90
N ILE A 117 -8.86 -15.75 12.42
CA ILE A 117 -10.30 -15.63 12.23
C ILE A 117 -11.01 -15.34 13.56
N GLN A 118 -10.62 -16.03 14.63
CA GLN A 118 -11.20 -15.86 15.95
C GLN A 118 -10.91 -14.46 16.50
N GLU A 119 -9.66 -14.00 16.44
CA GLU A 119 -9.26 -12.66 16.89
C GLU A 119 -10.01 -11.55 16.12
N LEU A 120 -10.18 -11.69 14.80
CA LEU A 120 -10.94 -10.74 13.99
C LEU A 120 -12.41 -10.63 14.44
N LYS A 121 -13.03 -11.76 14.82
CA LYS A 121 -14.40 -11.80 15.33
C LYS A 121 -14.49 -11.21 16.74
N ASP A 122 -13.59 -11.59 17.64
CA ASP A 122 -13.60 -11.18 19.05
C ASP A 122 -13.35 -9.68 19.20
N SER A 123 -12.41 -9.14 18.41
CA SER A 123 -12.12 -7.70 18.35
C SER A 123 -13.21 -6.89 17.64
N LYS A 124 -14.20 -7.55 17.01
CA LYS A 124 -15.24 -6.92 16.17
C LYS A 124 -14.62 -6.06 15.07
N THR A 125 -13.58 -6.59 14.43
CA THR A 125 -12.89 -5.92 13.33
C THR A 125 -13.87 -5.69 12.16
N GLU A 126 -13.80 -4.53 11.53
CA GLU A 126 -14.58 -4.22 10.32
C GLU A 126 -13.72 -4.31 9.05
N ILE A 127 -12.42 -3.97 9.15
CA ILE A 127 -11.49 -3.92 8.03
C ILE A 127 -10.15 -4.56 8.43
N LEU A 128 -9.67 -5.55 7.67
CA LEU A 128 -8.32 -6.09 7.79
C LEU A 128 -7.40 -5.48 6.73
N ILE A 129 -6.27 -4.96 7.16
CA ILE A 129 -5.26 -4.33 6.32
C ILE A 129 -4.05 -5.27 6.19
N ASN A 130 -3.72 -5.65 4.97
CA ASN A 130 -2.53 -6.43 4.66
C ASN A 130 -1.33 -5.53 4.37
N LEU A 131 -0.33 -5.55 5.26
CA LEU A 131 0.95 -4.85 5.18
C LEU A 131 2.15 -5.81 5.22
N LEU A 132 1.96 -7.05 4.78
CA LEU A 132 3.02 -8.05 4.73
C LEU A 132 4.17 -7.67 3.78
N PRO A 133 5.34 -8.32 3.89
CA PRO A 133 6.46 -8.07 2.98
C PRO A 133 6.10 -8.38 1.52
N VAL A 134 6.77 -7.70 0.59
CA VAL A 134 6.65 -8.00 -0.85
C VAL A 134 7.02 -9.48 -1.14
N GLY A 135 6.23 -10.14 -1.99
CA GLY A 135 6.41 -11.56 -2.35
C GLY A 135 5.65 -12.54 -1.45
N SER A 136 4.88 -12.07 -0.47
CA SER A 136 4.13 -12.92 0.48
C SER A 136 2.77 -13.34 -0.11
N GLU A 137 2.76 -14.11 -1.19
CA GLU A 137 1.54 -14.48 -1.91
C GLU A 137 0.62 -15.38 -1.08
N ARG A 138 1.12 -16.52 -0.62
CA ARG A 138 0.34 -17.48 0.18
C ARG A 138 -0.14 -16.82 1.47
N ALA A 139 0.71 -16.09 2.17
CA ALA A 139 0.33 -15.37 3.38
C ALA A 139 -0.78 -14.34 3.12
N SER A 140 -0.66 -13.53 2.06
CA SER A 140 -1.69 -12.53 1.71
C SER A 140 -3.03 -13.18 1.36
N ARG A 141 -3.01 -14.27 0.58
CA ARG A 141 -4.21 -15.04 0.26
C ARG A 141 -4.82 -15.68 1.52
N THR A 142 -4.00 -16.16 2.46
CA THR A 142 -4.46 -16.68 3.75
C THR A 142 -5.17 -15.61 4.59
N TYR A 143 -4.62 -14.40 4.69
CA TYR A 143 -5.29 -13.30 5.39
C TYR A 143 -6.56 -12.83 4.66
N ALA A 144 -6.58 -12.82 3.34
CA ALA A 144 -7.80 -12.53 2.57
C ALA A 144 -8.89 -13.58 2.81
N ARG A 145 -8.54 -14.86 2.95
CA ARG A 145 -9.47 -15.93 3.37
C ARG A 145 -9.96 -15.73 4.80
N ALA A 146 -9.06 -15.41 5.73
CA ALA A 146 -9.43 -15.13 7.12
C ALA A 146 -10.42 -13.96 7.23
N ALA A 147 -10.21 -12.89 6.46
CA ALA A 147 -11.16 -11.77 6.38
C ALA A 147 -12.53 -12.21 5.86
N LEU A 148 -12.58 -12.99 4.77
CA LEU A 148 -13.83 -13.54 4.24
C LEU A 148 -14.56 -14.38 5.29
N GLU A 149 -13.87 -15.27 6.00
CA GLU A 149 -14.46 -16.16 7.01
C GLU A 149 -14.92 -15.41 8.27
N ALA A 150 -14.26 -14.32 8.63
CA ALA A 150 -14.65 -13.43 9.71
C ALA A 150 -15.72 -12.39 9.32
N ASN A 151 -16.13 -12.33 8.05
CA ASN A 151 -17.01 -11.28 7.47
C ASN A 151 -16.44 -9.86 7.62
N VAL A 152 -15.16 -9.71 7.30
CA VAL A 152 -14.37 -8.48 7.42
C VAL A 152 -13.97 -7.98 6.03
N ALA A 153 -14.04 -6.66 5.80
CA ALA A 153 -13.55 -6.04 4.57
C ALA A 153 -12.02 -6.14 4.47
N PHE A 154 -11.45 -6.09 3.27
CA PHE A 154 -10.01 -6.29 3.09
C PHE A 154 -9.34 -5.17 2.28
N ILE A 155 -8.23 -4.67 2.81
CA ILE A 155 -7.34 -3.72 2.13
C ILE A 155 -6.01 -4.41 1.86
N ASN A 156 -5.66 -4.56 0.59
CA ASN A 156 -4.39 -5.15 0.19
C ASN A 156 -3.39 -4.07 -0.25
N ALA A 157 -2.49 -3.68 0.67
CA ALA A 157 -1.54 -2.60 0.42
C ALA A 157 -0.24 -3.06 -0.25
N ILE A 158 -0.10 -4.34 -0.59
CA ILE A 158 1.13 -4.94 -1.10
C ILE A 158 0.94 -5.45 -2.55
N PRO A 159 2.01 -5.71 -3.33
CA PRO A 159 1.93 -6.10 -4.75
C PRO A 159 1.65 -7.60 -4.94
N VAL A 160 0.67 -8.14 -4.23
CA VAL A 160 0.09 -9.46 -4.49
C VAL A 160 -1.27 -9.21 -5.11
N PHE A 161 -1.62 -9.88 -6.21
CA PHE A 161 -2.89 -9.62 -6.89
C PHE A 161 -4.05 -10.32 -6.16
N ILE A 162 -4.79 -9.54 -5.38
CA ILE A 162 -5.99 -9.95 -4.64
C ILE A 162 -7.21 -9.22 -5.20
N ALA A 163 -7.26 -7.89 -5.12
CA ALA A 163 -8.35 -7.11 -5.70
C ALA A 163 -8.32 -7.13 -7.24
N SER A 164 -7.12 -7.17 -7.81
CA SER A 164 -6.89 -7.28 -9.25
C SER A 164 -6.48 -8.70 -9.67
N ASP A 165 -6.88 -9.73 -8.93
CA ASP A 165 -6.55 -11.12 -9.28
C ASP A 165 -7.08 -11.45 -10.69
N PRO A 166 -6.21 -11.80 -11.66
CA PRO A 166 -6.64 -12.11 -13.02
C PRO A 166 -7.61 -13.30 -13.09
N LYS A 167 -7.54 -14.22 -12.12
CA LYS A 167 -8.48 -15.36 -12.00
C LYS A 167 -9.80 -14.96 -11.37
N LYS A 168 -9.91 -13.74 -10.86
CA LYS A 168 -11.09 -13.18 -10.16
C LYS A 168 -11.57 -14.03 -8.97
N GLU A 169 -10.69 -14.81 -8.34
CA GLU A 169 -11.05 -15.66 -7.19
C GLU A 169 -11.54 -14.81 -6.01
N PHE A 170 -10.67 -14.00 -5.41
CA PHE A 170 -11.03 -13.12 -4.30
C PHE A 170 -12.06 -12.05 -4.69
N PRO A 171 -11.96 -11.37 -5.85
CA PRO A 171 -12.99 -10.43 -6.31
C PRO A 171 -14.40 -11.02 -6.27
N THR A 172 -14.56 -12.25 -6.77
CA THR A 172 -15.85 -12.96 -6.78
C THR A 172 -16.31 -13.34 -5.37
N LEU A 173 -15.39 -13.82 -4.51
CA LEU A 173 -15.74 -14.21 -3.15
C LEU A 173 -16.18 -13.02 -2.29
N PHE A 174 -15.47 -11.90 -2.37
CA PHE A 174 -15.82 -10.66 -1.66
C PHE A 174 -17.14 -10.09 -2.17
N GLN A 175 -17.39 -10.13 -3.49
CA GLN A 175 -18.68 -9.73 -4.07
C GLN A 175 -19.84 -10.59 -3.54
N LYS A 176 -19.67 -11.92 -3.51
CA LYS A 176 -20.70 -12.87 -3.04
C LYS A 176 -21.07 -12.68 -1.57
N LYS A 177 -20.09 -12.31 -0.73
CA LYS A 177 -20.32 -12.00 0.68
C LYS A 177 -20.76 -10.56 0.95
N ASN A 178 -20.88 -9.75 -0.10
CA ASN A 178 -21.12 -8.32 -0.01
C ASN A 178 -20.12 -7.57 0.88
N LEU A 179 -18.83 -7.95 0.82
CA LEU A 179 -17.75 -7.34 1.59
C LEU A 179 -16.84 -6.52 0.65
N PRO A 180 -16.47 -5.28 1.01
CA PRO A 180 -15.56 -4.51 0.19
C PRO A 180 -14.14 -5.09 0.14
N LEU A 181 -13.52 -4.95 -1.03
CA LEU A 181 -12.14 -5.32 -1.30
C LEU A 181 -11.43 -4.13 -2.00
N ALA A 182 -10.37 -3.60 -1.41
CA ALA A 182 -9.57 -2.53 -2.00
C ALA A 182 -8.11 -2.98 -2.19
N GLY A 183 -7.52 -2.63 -3.34
CA GLY A 183 -6.18 -3.10 -3.71
C GLY A 183 -5.88 -2.87 -5.18
N ASP A 184 -4.68 -3.15 -5.69
CA ASP A 184 -3.52 -3.71 -4.97
C ASP A 184 -2.28 -2.78 -5.05
N ASP A 185 -1.36 -2.91 -4.09
CA ASP A 185 -0.13 -2.11 -3.96
C ASP A 185 -0.38 -0.61 -3.70
N ILE A 186 -0.47 -0.20 -2.43
CA ILE A 186 -0.81 1.18 -2.03
C ILE A 186 0.12 2.22 -2.67
N LYS A 187 -0.41 3.36 -3.14
CA LYS A 187 0.40 4.51 -3.59
C LYS A 187 1.02 5.23 -2.38
N GLY A 188 1.97 6.12 -2.66
CA GLY A 188 2.32 7.20 -1.73
C GLY A 188 1.66 8.50 -2.18
N GLN A 189 1.48 9.47 -1.29
CA GLN A 189 1.03 10.83 -1.62
C GLN A 189 1.83 11.44 -2.78
N VAL A 190 3.15 11.49 -2.63
CA VAL A 190 4.10 11.95 -3.66
C VAL A 190 5.22 10.94 -3.78
N GLY A 191 4.93 9.81 -4.44
CA GLY A 191 5.91 8.76 -4.70
C GLY A 191 6.55 8.85 -6.09
N ALA A 192 7.62 8.07 -6.29
CA ALA A 192 8.30 7.99 -7.58
C ALA A 192 7.38 7.59 -8.74
N THR A 193 6.46 6.64 -8.50
CA THR A 193 5.51 6.19 -9.53
C THR A 193 4.52 7.28 -9.93
N ILE A 194 3.97 8.05 -8.98
CA ILE A 194 3.02 9.13 -9.33
C ILE A 194 3.73 10.28 -10.03
N LEU A 195 4.94 10.65 -9.59
CA LEU A 195 5.76 11.66 -10.28
C LEU A 195 6.07 11.23 -11.73
N HIS A 196 6.44 9.97 -11.94
CA HIS A 196 6.72 9.44 -13.26
C HIS A 196 5.45 9.38 -14.14
N ARG A 197 4.30 9.00 -13.58
CA ARG A 197 3.00 9.08 -14.27
C ARG A 197 2.66 10.52 -14.68
N THR A 198 2.91 11.50 -13.83
CA THR A 198 2.70 12.92 -14.15
C THR A 198 3.57 13.36 -15.32
N LEU A 199 4.87 13.01 -15.33
CA LEU A 199 5.78 13.36 -16.42
C LEU A 199 5.34 12.72 -17.75
N THR A 200 5.05 11.43 -17.75
CA THR A 200 4.59 10.71 -18.96
C THR A 200 3.23 11.20 -19.45
N SER A 201 2.31 11.49 -18.53
CA SER A 201 1.00 12.06 -18.87
C SER A 201 1.12 13.46 -19.46
N LEU A 202 2.04 14.30 -18.95
CA LEU A 202 2.33 15.62 -19.49
C LEU A 202 2.89 15.52 -20.92
N PHE A 203 3.82 14.60 -21.16
CA PHE A 203 4.36 14.36 -22.50
C PHE A 203 3.23 14.01 -23.48
N ARG A 204 2.41 13.01 -23.14
CA ARG A 204 1.23 12.62 -23.92
C ARG A 204 0.29 13.81 -24.17
N LEU A 205 -0.09 14.52 -23.11
CA LEU A 205 -1.04 15.64 -23.18
C LEU A 205 -0.58 16.77 -24.10
N ARG A 206 0.75 16.96 -24.23
CA ARG A 206 1.34 18.00 -25.08
C ARG A 206 1.80 17.49 -26.44
N GLY A 207 1.43 16.27 -26.82
CA GLY A 207 1.79 15.68 -28.11
C GLY A 207 3.26 15.28 -28.23
N VAL A 208 3.97 15.12 -27.11
CA VAL A 208 5.34 14.62 -27.08
C VAL A 208 5.31 13.10 -26.98
N LYS A 209 5.84 12.42 -28.00
CA LYS A 209 5.94 10.96 -28.00
C LYS A 209 7.06 10.52 -27.07
N VAL A 210 6.74 9.81 -25.98
CA VAL A 210 7.74 9.18 -25.11
C VAL A 210 8.44 8.08 -25.90
N GLU A 211 9.76 8.15 -25.99
CA GLU A 211 10.59 7.18 -26.71
C GLU A 211 11.29 6.20 -25.78
N GLU A 212 11.72 6.65 -24.60
CA GLU A 212 12.37 5.81 -23.61
C GLU A 212 12.29 6.43 -22.23
N THR A 213 12.29 5.58 -21.20
CA THR A 213 12.21 6.05 -19.83
C THR A 213 12.70 5.03 -18.81
N TYR A 214 13.25 5.50 -17.69
CA TYR A 214 13.51 4.63 -16.56
C TYR A 214 13.14 5.30 -15.23
N GLN A 215 12.92 4.47 -14.23
CA GLN A 215 12.79 4.87 -12.83
C GLN A 215 13.58 3.89 -11.97
N LEU A 216 14.67 4.40 -11.40
CA LEU A 216 15.54 3.70 -10.47
C LEU A 216 15.15 4.10 -9.05
N ASN A 217 14.97 3.13 -8.14
CA ASN A 217 14.64 3.41 -6.75
C ASN A 217 15.66 2.75 -5.82
N VAL A 218 16.23 3.51 -4.89
CA VAL A 218 17.12 3.00 -3.84
C VAL A 218 16.57 3.35 -2.46
N GLY A 219 16.88 2.53 -1.45
CA GLY A 219 16.45 2.75 -0.08
C GLY A 219 17.13 1.83 0.93
N GLY A 220 17.01 2.14 2.22
CA GLY A 220 17.76 1.47 3.29
C GLY A 220 16.93 0.66 4.29
N ASN A 221 15.62 0.55 4.07
CA ASN A 221 14.72 -0.14 5.00
C ASN A 221 14.56 -1.64 4.65
N THR A 222 13.88 -2.37 5.53
CA THR A 222 13.67 -3.82 5.36
C THR A 222 12.83 -4.21 4.16
N ASP A 223 12.00 -3.30 3.62
CA ASP A 223 11.27 -3.55 2.38
C ASP A 223 12.25 -3.64 1.20
N PHE A 224 13.23 -2.71 1.11
CA PHE A 224 14.31 -2.79 0.12
C PHE A 224 15.22 -3.99 0.33
N LEU A 225 15.53 -4.35 1.58
CA LEU A 225 16.33 -5.54 1.88
C LEU A 225 15.60 -6.84 1.47
N ASN A 226 14.29 -6.93 1.74
CA ASN A 226 13.45 -8.05 1.33
C ASN A 226 13.39 -8.19 -0.21
N MET A 227 13.48 -7.07 -0.92
CA MET A 227 13.46 -6.98 -2.38
C MET A 227 14.81 -7.28 -3.06
N LYS A 228 15.85 -7.70 -2.34
CA LYS A 228 17.15 -8.06 -2.96
C LYS A 228 17.09 -9.26 -3.91
N THR A 229 16.10 -10.14 -3.77
CA THR A 229 15.94 -11.31 -4.63
C THR A 229 15.00 -11.02 -5.80
N GLU A 230 15.42 -11.33 -7.04
CA GLU A 230 14.63 -11.08 -8.27
C GLU A 230 13.24 -11.75 -8.22
N GLU A 231 13.12 -12.93 -7.62
CA GLU A 231 11.85 -13.65 -7.47
C GLU A 231 10.79 -12.83 -6.71
N ARG A 232 11.19 -12.09 -5.67
CA ARG A 232 10.28 -11.22 -4.90
C ARG A 232 9.95 -9.93 -5.64
N LEU A 233 10.74 -9.55 -6.65
CA LEU A 233 10.54 -8.32 -7.42
C LEU A 233 9.52 -8.46 -8.55
N TYR A 234 9.25 -9.69 -9.01
CA TYR A 234 8.49 -9.92 -10.24
C TYR A 234 7.14 -9.18 -10.29
N THR A 235 6.27 -9.40 -9.30
CA THR A 235 4.94 -8.76 -9.26
C THR A 235 5.02 -7.26 -9.01
N LYS A 236 5.99 -6.80 -8.19
CA LYS A 236 6.25 -5.36 -7.94
C LYS A 236 6.72 -4.64 -9.21
N ARG A 237 7.55 -5.30 -10.02
CA ARG A 237 8.04 -4.76 -11.30
C ARG A 237 6.88 -4.63 -12.28
N ILE A 238 6.00 -5.63 -12.35
CA ILE A 238 4.76 -5.56 -13.13
C ILE A 238 3.87 -4.40 -12.64
N SER A 239 3.57 -4.33 -11.34
CA SER A 239 2.66 -3.32 -10.78
C SER A 239 3.13 -1.90 -11.09
N LYS A 240 4.43 -1.62 -10.88
CA LYS A 240 5.02 -0.31 -11.14
C LYS A 240 5.13 0.00 -12.64
N THR A 241 5.48 -0.98 -13.46
CA THR A 241 5.59 -0.78 -14.92
C THR A 241 4.22 -0.48 -15.50
N LYS A 242 3.20 -1.29 -15.19
CA LYS A 242 1.82 -1.06 -15.64
C LYS A 242 1.22 0.25 -15.12
N ALA A 243 1.59 0.66 -13.90
CA ALA A 243 1.21 1.98 -13.41
C ALA A 243 1.76 3.11 -14.29
N VAL A 244 2.94 3.01 -14.90
CA VAL A 244 3.43 4.05 -15.81
C VAL A 244 2.92 3.84 -17.23
N THR A 245 2.95 2.61 -17.75
CA THR A 245 2.60 2.36 -19.15
C THR A 245 1.12 2.51 -19.45
N SER A 246 0.24 2.42 -18.44
CA SER A 246 -1.17 2.79 -18.58
C SER A 246 -1.41 4.27 -18.93
N THR A 247 -0.43 5.16 -18.71
CA THR A 247 -0.52 6.55 -19.17
C THR A 247 -0.08 6.71 -20.64
N LEU A 248 0.47 5.67 -21.26
CA LEU A 248 0.94 5.70 -22.64
C LEU A 248 -0.07 5.02 -23.57
N GLU A 249 -0.11 5.46 -24.82
CA GLU A 249 -1.13 4.97 -25.77
C GLU A 249 -0.84 3.55 -26.26
N ASN A 250 0.43 3.13 -26.26
CA ASN A 250 0.89 1.88 -26.89
C ASN A 250 1.91 1.14 -26.01
N ASP A 251 1.96 -0.19 -26.13
CA ASP A 251 2.85 -1.09 -25.36
C ASP A 251 4.27 -1.24 -25.96
N TYR A 252 4.57 -0.54 -27.05
CA TYR A 252 5.81 -0.72 -27.81
C TYR A 252 7.08 -0.49 -26.95
N LEU A 253 7.03 0.43 -25.98
CA LEU A 253 8.16 0.67 -25.07
C LEU A 253 8.50 -0.55 -24.22
N GLU A 254 7.49 -1.29 -23.75
CA GLU A 254 7.71 -2.54 -23.02
C GLU A 254 8.30 -3.60 -23.95
N ARG A 255 7.73 -3.75 -25.15
CA ARG A 255 8.16 -4.75 -26.14
C ARG A 255 9.60 -4.54 -26.65
N GLU A 256 10.01 -3.28 -26.82
CA GLU A 256 11.34 -2.92 -27.32
C GLU A 256 12.37 -2.74 -26.19
N GLY A 257 12.00 -2.97 -24.92
CA GLY A 257 12.90 -2.82 -23.79
C GLY A 257 13.33 -1.37 -23.52
N ARG A 258 12.55 -0.39 -23.97
CA ARG A 258 12.81 1.05 -23.81
C ARG A 258 12.22 1.63 -22.51
N ILE A 259 11.75 0.75 -21.62
CA ILE A 259 11.25 1.11 -20.30
C ILE A 259 11.85 0.23 -19.21
N ARG A 260 12.29 0.84 -18.11
CA ARG A 260 12.80 0.13 -16.94
C ARG A 260 12.35 0.77 -15.65
N ILE A 261 11.47 0.11 -14.90
CA ILE A 261 10.93 0.64 -13.63
C ILE A 261 11.04 -0.43 -12.54
N GLY A 262 11.66 -0.10 -11.41
CA GLY A 262 11.73 -1.04 -10.29
C GLY A 262 12.62 -0.58 -9.15
N PRO A 263 12.66 -1.34 -8.05
CA PRO A 263 13.76 -1.26 -7.08
C PRO A 263 15.09 -1.53 -7.80
N SER A 264 16.10 -0.75 -7.43
CA SER A 264 17.42 -0.79 -8.04
C SER A 264 18.46 -1.33 -7.08
N ASP A 265 18.49 -0.84 -5.85
CA ASP A 265 19.47 -1.30 -4.86
C ASP A 265 19.01 -1.04 -3.40
N TYR A 266 19.68 -1.72 -2.48
CA TYR A 266 19.56 -1.53 -1.04
C TYR A 266 20.82 -0.82 -0.50
N ILE A 267 20.62 0.37 0.06
CA ILE A 267 21.68 1.22 0.59
C ILE A 267 21.43 1.43 2.10
N PRO A 268 22.09 0.66 2.99
CA PRO A 268 21.71 0.60 4.41
C PRO A 268 21.64 1.95 5.12
N PHE A 269 22.57 2.85 4.83
CA PHE A 269 22.67 4.15 5.51
C PHE A 269 21.54 5.13 5.15
N LEU A 270 20.74 4.85 4.11
CA LEU A 270 19.56 5.66 3.80
C LEU A 270 18.43 5.46 4.82
N GLY A 271 18.46 4.37 5.61
CA GLY A 271 17.40 4.10 6.59
C GLY A 271 16.01 4.13 5.93
N ASN A 272 15.11 4.98 6.42
CA ASN A 272 13.76 5.09 5.88
C ASN A 272 13.63 6.01 4.65
N THR A 273 14.71 6.72 4.30
CA THR A 273 14.77 7.55 3.10
C THR A 273 14.80 6.67 1.86
N LYS A 274 14.02 7.07 0.87
CA LYS A 274 14.03 6.51 -0.47
C LYS A 274 14.33 7.60 -1.47
N VAL A 275 15.25 7.28 -2.37
CA VAL A 275 15.62 8.15 -3.48
C VAL A 275 15.17 7.49 -4.78
N ALA A 276 14.53 8.26 -5.65
CA ALA A 276 14.18 7.83 -6.98
C ALA A 276 14.78 8.75 -8.04
N TYR A 277 15.40 8.13 -9.04
CA TYR A 277 15.91 8.80 -10.23
C TYR A 277 15.01 8.45 -11.40
N ILE A 278 14.44 9.47 -12.03
CA ILE A 278 13.51 9.33 -13.15
C ILE A 278 14.12 10.01 -14.35
N TYR A 279 14.06 9.31 -15.48
CA TYR A 279 14.48 9.82 -16.78
C TYR A 279 13.37 9.56 -17.79
N THR A 280 13.01 10.56 -18.57
CA THR A 280 12.04 10.43 -19.66
C THR A 280 12.57 11.21 -20.86
N LYS A 281 12.68 10.54 -22.00
CA LYS A 281 13.04 11.15 -23.28
C LYS A 281 11.93 10.91 -24.29
N GLY A 282 11.67 11.92 -25.10
CA GLY A 282 10.70 11.87 -26.17
C GLY A 282 11.02 12.82 -27.30
N SER A 283 10.17 12.78 -28.32
CA SER A 283 10.26 13.65 -29.50
C SER A 283 9.02 14.54 -29.58
N GLY A 284 9.24 15.85 -29.63
CA GLY A 284 8.21 16.88 -29.73
C GLY A 284 8.00 17.38 -31.15
N PHE A 285 7.66 18.67 -31.29
CA PHE A 285 7.41 19.31 -32.58
C PHE A 285 8.58 19.13 -33.54
N ALA A 286 8.28 18.76 -34.79
CA ALA A 286 9.26 18.46 -35.84
C ALA A 286 10.33 17.41 -35.45
N GLY A 287 10.02 16.50 -34.51
CA GLY A 287 10.95 15.48 -34.04
C GLY A 287 12.06 16.01 -33.13
N MET A 288 11.95 17.26 -32.64
CA MET A 288 12.96 17.81 -31.74
C MET A 288 12.93 17.12 -30.37
N PRO A 289 14.11 16.76 -29.82
CA PRO A 289 14.17 15.97 -28.60
C PRO A 289 13.73 16.78 -27.38
N VAL A 290 12.99 16.11 -26.49
CA VAL A 290 12.65 16.59 -25.15
C VAL A 290 13.17 15.56 -24.15
N LYS A 291 13.97 16.03 -23.18
CA LYS A 291 14.51 15.19 -22.10
C LYS A 291 14.16 15.79 -20.75
N VAL A 292 13.71 14.96 -19.83
CA VAL A 292 13.52 15.29 -18.42
C VAL A 292 14.29 14.29 -17.56
N GLU A 293 15.06 14.83 -16.61
CA GLU A 293 15.67 14.08 -15.52
C GLU A 293 15.14 14.66 -14.21
N ALA A 294 14.71 13.81 -13.29
CA ALA A 294 14.18 14.21 -12.00
C ALA A 294 14.71 13.30 -10.89
N MET A 295 14.95 13.90 -9.73
CA MET A 295 15.28 13.19 -8.50
C MET A 295 14.20 13.48 -7.46
N LEU A 296 13.71 12.45 -6.80
CA LEU A 296 12.76 12.55 -5.69
C LEU A 296 13.34 11.87 -4.46
N GLU A 297 13.45 12.61 -3.37
CA GLU A 297 13.78 12.09 -2.04
C GLU A 297 12.56 12.20 -1.13
N VAL A 298 12.20 11.09 -0.49
CA VAL A 298 11.05 11.03 0.42
C VAL A 298 11.30 10.08 1.57
N ASP A 299 10.62 10.31 2.69
CA ASP A 299 10.34 9.25 3.67
C ASP A 299 9.32 8.28 3.06
N ASP A 300 9.74 7.05 2.74
CA ASP A 300 8.92 6.10 1.96
C ASP A 300 7.63 5.69 2.68
N LYS A 301 7.66 5.63 4.02
CA LYS A 301 6.62 4.97 4.82
C LYS A 301 5.55 5.95 5.31
N SER A 302 5.94 7.20 5.60
CA SER A 302 4.99 8.33 5.82
C SER A 302 4.10 8.56 4.61
N ASN A 303 4.70 8.47 3.44
CA ASN A 303 4.02 8.68 2.17
C ASN A 303 2.89 7.66 1.93
N ALA A 304 3.12 6.39 2.31
CA ALA A 304 2.14 5.32 2.18
C ALA A 304 1.05 5.39 3.27
N ALA A 305 1.43 5.69 4.52
CA ALA A 305 0.49 5.76 5.63
C ALA A 305 -0.61 6.80 5.39
N ALA A 306 -0.26 7.96 4.82
CA ALA A 306 -1.21 9.02 4.56
C ALA A 306 -2.20 8.71 3.41
N VAL A 307 -1.85 7.81 2.49
CA VAL A 307 -2.78 7.24 1.51
C VAL A 307 -3.66 6.17 2.17
N LEU A 308 -3.06 5.34 3.03
CA LEU A 308 -3.73 4.22 3.68
C LEU A 308 -4.85 4.68 4.63
N VAL A 309 -4.67 5.80 5.36
CA VAL A 309 -5.74 6.38 6.18
C VAL A 309 -6.96 6.76 5.36
N ASP A 310 -6.78 7.28 4.14
CA ASP A 310 -7.89 7.62 3.23
C ASP A 310 -8.58 6.32 2.74
N ALA A 311 -7.80 5.32 2.34
CA ALA A 311 -8.32 4.03 1.88
C ALA A 311 -9.17 3.32 2.95
N ILE A 312 -8.74 3.34 4.22
CA ILE A 312 -9.51 2.81 5.37
C ILE A 312 -10.89 3.45 5.45
N ARG A 313 -10.95 4.80 5.42
CA ARG A 313 -12.21 5.54 5.51
C ARG A 313 -13.09 5.31 4.28
N GLY A 314 -12.51 5.22 3.09
CA GLY A 314 -13.23 4.88 1.86
C GLY A 314 -13.86 3.48 1.90
N VAL A 315 -13.13 2.48 2.41
CA VAL A 315 -13.67 1.13 2.61
C VAL A 315 -14.79 1.12 3.65
N LYS A 316 -14.67 1.92 4.72
CA LYS A 316 -15.76 2.05 5.69
C LYS A 316 -17.02 2.68 5.09
N VAL A 317 -16.87 3.68 4.22
CA VAL A 317 -18.01 4.24 3.48
C VAL A 317 -18.68 3.18 2.61
N ALA A 318 -17.91 2.33 1.93
CA ALA A 318 -18.48 1.19 1.18
C ALA A 318 -19.21 0.19 2.08
N LEU A 319 -18.65 -0.15 3.25
CA LEU A 319 -19.30 -1.01 4.25
C LEU A 319 -20.65 -0.44 4.67
N ASP A 320 -20.71 0.84 5.03
CA ASP A 320 -21.95 1.50 5.47
C ASP A 320 -23.02 1.53 4.39
N ARG A 321 -22.62 1.59 3.12
CA ARG A 321 -23.51 1.59 1.95
C ARG A 321 -23.86 0.19 1.45
N GLY A 322 -23.32 -0.86 2.07
CA GLY A 322 -23.52 -2.23 1.63
C GLY A 322 -22.94 -2.51 0.23
N ILE A 323 -21.84 -1.84 -0.15
CA ILE A 323 -21.15 -2.04 -1.43
C ILE A 323 -20.06 -3.11 -1.23
N GLY A 324 -20.31 -4.32 -1.73
CA GLY A 324 -19.34 -5.41 -1.73
C GLY A 324 -18.54 -5.56 -3.03
N GLY A 325 -17.49 -6.39 -2.97
CA GLY A 325 -16.59 -6.66 -4.09
C GLY A 325 -15.46 -5.63 -4.24
N PRO A 326 -14.71 -5.69 -5.35
CA PRO A 326 -13.62 -4.76 -5.61
C PRO A 326 -14.11 -3.31 -5.74
N LEU A 327 -13.56 -2.40 -4.93
CA LEU A 327 -13.87 -0.97 -4.98
C LEU A 327 -13.04 -0.29 -6.08
N VAL A 328 -13.54 -0.29 -7.31
CA VAL A 328 -12.80 0.18 -8.49
C VAL A 328 -12.37 1.65 -8.34
N GLU A 329 -13.29 2.54 -7.99
CA GLU A 329 -13.08 3.98 -7.93
C GLU A 329 -12.07 4.36 -6.84
N LEU A 330 -12.22 3.76 -5.65
CA LEU A 330 -11.27 3.92 -4.55
C LEU A 330 -9.90 3.37 -4.93
N SER A 331 -9.88 2.18 -5.54
CA SER A 331 -8.64 1.48 -5.87
C SER A 331 -7.82 2.24 -6.92
N ALA A 332 -8.48 2.77 -7.96
CA ALA A 332 -7.82 3.50 -9.04
C ALA A 332 -7.07 4.74 -8.53
N PHE A 333 -7.63 5.42 -7.53
CA PHE A 333 -7.00 6.62 -6.97
C PHE A 333 -5.86 6.28 -6.01
N TYR A 334 -6.04 5.31 -5.11
CA TYR A 334 -5.10 5.06 -4.01
C TYR A 334 -4.11 3.89 -4.21
N PHE A 335 -4.26 3.06 -5.24
CA PHE A 335 -3.45 1.86 -5.43
C PHE A 335 -2.78 1.85 -6.82
N LYS A 336 -1.60 1.24 -6.92
CA LYS A 336 -0.79 1.23 -8.16
C LYS A 336 -1.34 0.23 -9.18
N HIS A 337 -1.96 -0.84 -8.70
CA HIS A 337 -2.52 -1.91 -9.54
C HIS A 337 -3.98 -2.17 -9.17
N PRO A 338 -4.88 -1.21 -9.45
CA PRO A 338 -6.32 -1.39 -9.23
C PRO A 338 -6.91 -2.48 -10.14
N PRO A 339 -8.14 -2.95 -9.87
CA PRO A 339 -8.86 -3.84 -10.77
C PRO A 339 -9.06 -3.24 -12.17
N ILE A 340 -9.25 -1.92 -12.25
CA ILE A 340 -9.35 -1.15 -13.50
C ILE A 340 -8.45 0.08 -13.37
N GLN A 341 -7.53 0.24 -14.32
CA GLN A 341 -6.64 1.41 -14.39
C GLN A 341 -7.38 2.62 -14.96
N ALA A 342 -7.26 3.76 -14.29
CA ALA A 342 -7.63 5.05 -14.87
C ALA A 342 -6.52 5.54 -15.81
N LYS A 343 -6.89 6.33 -16.82
CA LYS A 343 -5.96 6.89 -17.83
C LYS A 343 -4.87 7.76 -17.20
N ASP A 344 -5.21 8.46 -16.13
CA ASP A 344 -4.34 9.33 -15.34
C ASP A 344 -4.92 9.53 -13.94
N ASP A 345 -4.16 10.19 -13.06
CA ASP A 345 -4.55 10.42 -11.67
C ASP A 345 -5.67 11.47 -11.52
N GLU A 346 -5.91 12.34 -12.52
CA GLU A 346 -7.04 13.28 -12.51
C GLU A 346 -8.37 12.56 -12.79
N GLU A 347 -8.38 11.63 -13.75
CA GLU A 347 -9.52 10.74 -13.96
C GLU A 347 -9.80 9.87 -12.73
N ALA A 348 -8.76 9.26 -12.14
CA ALA A 348 -8.91 8.48 -10.92
C ALA A 348 -9.50 9.32 -9.77
N TYR A 349 -9.05 10.58 -9.62
CA TYR A 349 -9.60 11.50 -8.63
C TYR A 349 -11.08 11.80 -8.87
N ARG A 350 -11.49 12.03 -10.12
CA ARG A 350 -12.91 12.23 -10.47
C ARG A 350 -13.75 11.00 -10.15
N TRP A 351 -13.25 9.79 -10.40
CA TRP A 351 -13.95 8.55 -10.03
C TRP A 351 -14.13 8.44 -8.52
N PHE A 352 -13.06 8.69 -7.76
CA PHE A 352 -13.09 8.69 -6.30
C PHE A 352 -14.07 9.73 -5.72
N ARG A 353 -14.08 10.95 -6.27
CA ARG A 353 -15.04 12.00 -5.87
C ARG A 353 -16.49 11.55 -6.05
N LYS A 354 -16.82 10.98 -7.21
CA LYS A 354 -18.15 10.41 -7.47
C LYS A 354 -18.49 9.30 -6.48
N PHE A 355 -17.55 8.39 -6.20
CA PHE A 355 -17.73 7.34 -5.22
C PHE A 355 -18.08 7.90 -3.83
N ILE A 356 -17.45 8.99 -3.38
CA ILE A 356 -17.80 9.60 -2.09
C ILE A 356 -19.19 10.25 -2.10
N GLU A 357 -19.62 10.83 -3.22
CA GLU A 357 -20.87 11.60 -3.34
C GLU A 357 -22.14 10.72 -3.48
N MET A 358 -21.99 9.44 -3.87
CA MET A 358 -23.07 8.44 -3.89
C MET A 358 -23.69 8.20 -2.51
#